data_AF-A0A9Q6ZHJ1-F1
#
_entry.id   AF-A0A9Q6ZHJ1-F1
#
_cell.length_a   1.000
_cell.length_b   1.000
_cell.length_c   1.000
_cell.angle_alpha   90.00
_cell.angle_beta   90.00
_cell.angle_gamma   90.00
#
_symmetry.space_group_name_H-M   'P 1'
#
loop_
_entity.id
_entity.type
_entity.pdbx_description
1 polymer ?
#
loop_
_entity_poly.entity_id
_entity_poly.type
_entity_poly.pdbx_seq_one_letter_code
_entity_poly.pdbx_strand_id
1 'polypeptide(L)'
;MKQSIVSLAQVIRSKNAGPYELVLDILFKTKENYERVKSSGQLTPELIARLYHVEPDFIHRIVWFDPSNAVKIVMPRDIISGNVGDNDVYGAQQHAPLLNMSFDL
;
A
#
# COMPACT_ATOMS: atom_id res chain seq x y z
N MET A 1 -19.00 9.18 5.70
CA MET A 1 -19.07 8.07 6.67
C MET A 1 -17.75 7.31 6.62
N LYS A 2 -17.24 6.76 7.73
CA LYS A 2 -16.00 5.95 7.67
C LYS A 2 -16.25 4.64 6.92
N GLN A 3 -15.42 4.37 5.92
CA GLN A 3 -15.42 3.12 5.17
C GLN A 3 -14.05 2.44 5.27
N SER A 4 -14.02 1.14 5.58
CA SER A 4 -12.78 0.35 5.65
C SER A 4 -12.23 0.10 4.25
N ILE A 5 -10.90 0.08 4.08
CA ILE A 5 -10.29 -0.29 2.82
C ILE A 5 -10.69 -1.70 2.36
N VAL A 6 -10.95 -2.62 3.29
CA VAL A 6 -11.35 -4.00 3.00
C VAL A 6 -12.72 -4.07 2.31
N SER A 7 -13.62 -3.11 2.58
CA SER A 7 -14.90 -3.05 1.88
C SER A 7 -14.76 -2.46 0.47
N LEU A 8 -13.77 -1.58 0.25
CA LEU A 8 -13.55 -0.86 -1.01
C LEU A 8 -12.65 -1.61 -2.01
N ALA A 9 -11.68 -2.37 -1.50
CA ALA A 9 -10.64 -3.05 -2.27
C ALA A 9 -11.04 -4.48 -2.68
N GLN A 10 -10.71 -4.84 -3.92
CA GLN A 10 -10.82 -6.20 -4.44
C GLN A 10 -9.58 -7.03 -4.10
N VAL A 11 -8.40 -6.40 -4.16
CA VAL A 11 -7.11 -7.02 -3.84
C VAL A 11 -6.29 -6.04 -3.03
N ILE A 12 -5.71 -6.52 -1.93
CA ILE A 12 -4.68 -5.83 -1.16
C ILE A 12 -3.53 -6.82 -1.06
N ARG A 13 -2.35 -6.46 -1.56
CA ARG A 13 -1.18 -7.35 -1.55
C ARG A 13 0.10 -6.56 -1.44
N SER A 14 1.16 -7.27 -1.10
CA SER A 14 2.52 -6.78 -1.17
C SER A 14 3.35 -7.67 -2.08
N LYS A 15 4.41 -7.12 -2.65
CA LYS A 15 5.37 -7.87 -3.46
C LYS A 15 6.71 -7.14 -3.51
N ASN A 16 7.76 -7.85 -3.90
CA ASN A 16 9.04 -7.23 -4.22
C ASN A 16 8.99 -6.37 -5.51
N ALA A 17 9.80 -5.32 -5.53
CA ALA A 17 10.27 -4.63 -6.72
C ALA A 17 11.80 -4.67 -6.72
N GLY A 18 12.35 -5.75 -7.27
CA GLY A 18 13.75 -6.09 -7.05
C GLY A 18 14.04 -6.45 -5.58
N PRO A 19 15.31 -6.59 -5.20
CA PRO A 19 15.67 -7.05 -3.86
C PRO A 19 15.61 -5.96 -2.78
N TYR A 20 15.53 -4.68 -3.17
CA TYR A 20 15.63 -3.53 -2.26
C TYR A 20 14.30 -2.82 -1.97
N GLU A 21 13.31 -2.91 -2.86
CA GLU A 21 12.02 -2.22 -2.69
C GLU A 21 10.88 -3.20 -2.47
N LEU A 22 9.94 -2.78 -1.63
CA LEU A 22 8.63 -3.38 -1.43
C LEU A 22 7.58 -2.52 -2.14
N VAL A 23 6.63 -3.19 -2.81
CA VAL A 23 5.46 -2.56 -3.40
C VAL A 23 4.21 -3.08 -2.74
N LEU A 24 3.37 -2.15 -2.30
CA LEU A 24 2.04 -2.37 -1.76
C LEU A 24 1.03 -2.03 -2.84
N ASP A 25 0.24 -3.00 -3.28
CA ASP A 25 -0.77 -2.85 -4.32
C ASP A 25 -2.17 -2.88 -3.67
N ILE A 26 -3.00 -1.89 -4.00
CA ILE A 26 -4.43 -1.90 -3.71
C ILE A 26 -5.19 -1.77 -5.03
N LEU A 27 -6.00 -2.77 -5.38
CA LEU A 27 -6.92 -2.73 -6.52
C LEU A 27 -8.34 -2.59 -5.98
N PHE A 28 -9.08 -1.61 -6.48
CA PHE A 28 -10.44 -1.31 -6.01
C PHE A 28 -11.48 -2.13 -6.76
N LYS A 29 -12.60 -2.46 -6.07
CA LYS A 29 -13.71 -3.22 -6.65
C LYS A 29 -14.39 -2.50 -7.81
N THR A 30 -14.48 -1.17 -7.71
CA THR A 30 -15.15 -0.32 -8.69
C THR A 30 -14.31 0.92 -8.96
N LYS A 31 -14.50 1.49 -10.16
CA LYS A 31 -13.92 2.80 -10.51
C LYS A 31 -14.39 3.90 -9.56
N GLU A 32 -15.64 3.86 -9.13
CA GLU A 32 -16.18 4.83 -8.18
C GLU A 32 -15.44 4.81 -6.83
N ASN A 33 -15.20 3.63 -6.25
CA ASN A 33 -14.45 3.52 -5.00
C ASN A 33 -13.02 4.04 -5.16
N TYR A 34 -12.38 3.73 -6.28
CA TYR A 34 -11.06 4.23 -6.64
C TYR A 34 -11.02 5.76 -6.70
N GLU A 35 -11.92 6.38 -7.48
CA GLU A 35 -11.96 7.83 -7.64
C GLU A 35 -12.30 8.54 -6.33
N ARG A 36 -13.20 7.98 -5.51
CA ARG A 36 -13.54 8.54 -4.18
C ARG A 36 -12.33 8.55 -3.26
N VAL A 37 -11.57 7.45 -3.18
CA VAL A 37 -10.36 7.41 -2.35
C VAL A 37 -9.28 8.33 -2.92
N LYS A 38 -9.04 8.31 -4.23
CA LYS A 38 -8.05 9.16 -4.92
C LYS A 38 -8.33 10.65 -4.70
N SER A 39 -9.58 11.08 -4.92
CA SER A 39 -9.99 12.48 -4.77
C SER A 39 -10.05 12.94 -3.32
N SER A 40 -10.21 12.02 -2.35
CA SER A 40 -10.24 12.39 -0.93
C SER A 40 -8.89 12.91 -0.39
N GLY A 41 -7.78 12.60 -1.06
CA GLY A 41 -6.43 13.01 -0.62
C GLY A 41 -5.98 12.36 0.70
N GLN A 42 -6.71 11.40 1.24
CA GLN A 42 -6.43 10.77 2.55
C GLN A 42 -5.31 9.72 2.49
N LEU A 43 -5.02 9.15 1.31
CA LEU A 43 -3.92 8.21 1.13
C LEU A 43 -2.60 8.96 0.92
N THR A 44 -1.95 9.32 2.03
CA THR A 44 -0.73 10.14 2.03
C THR A 44 0.52 9.36 2.48
N PRO A 45 1.73 9.86 2.20
CA PRO A 45 2.96 9.29 2.76
C PRO A 45 2.91 9.14 4.28
N GLU A 46 2.37 10.14 5.00
CA GLU A 46 2.28 10.12 6.47
C GLU A 46 1.33 9.02 6.97
N LEU A 47 0.23 8.77 6.25
CA LEU A 47 -0.67 7.67 6.59
C LEU A 47 0.06 6.33 6.51
N ILE A 48 0.73 6.06 5.37
CA ILE A 48 1.43 4.80 5.16
C ILE A 48 2.60 4.66 6.12
N ALA A 49 3.40 5.70 6.30
CA ALA A 49 4.54 5.71 7.20
C ALA A 49 4.16 5.31 8.64
N ARG A 50 3.03 5.84 9.15
CA ARG A 50 2.48 5.44 10.46
C ARG A 50 2.08 3.96 10.54
N LEU A 51 1.51 3.39 9.47
CA LEU A 51 1.12 1.97 9.44
C LEU A 51 2.33 1.02 9.48
N TYR A 52 3.45 1.47 8.95
CA TYR A 52 4.68 0.67 8.85
C TYR A 52 5.76 1.08 9.85
N HIS A 53 5.47 2.04 10.74
CA HIS A 53 6.41 2.55 11.74
C HIS A 53 7.75 3.06 11.15
N VAL A 54 7.65 3.78 10.04
CA VAL A 54 8.78 4.42 9.35
C VAL A 54 8.58 5.93 9.23
N GLU A 55 9.61 6.65 8.82
CA GLU A 55 9.49 8.07 8.48
C GLU A 55 8.81 8.27 7.11
N PRO A 56 8.07 9.37 6.89
CA PRO A 56 7.42 9.66 5.60
C PRO A 56 8.35 9.62 4.39
N ASP A 57 9.62 10.00 4.57
CA ASP A 57 10.66 9.99 3.53
C ASP A 57 10.98 8.59 3.00
N PHE A 58 10.63 7.53 3.74
CA PHE A 58 10.76 6.15 3.28
C PHE A 58 9.63 5.74 2.32
N ILE A 59 8.56 6.54 2.19
CA ILE A 59 7.51 6.31 1.21
C ILE A 59 7.91 6.96 -0.11
N HIS A 60 8.76 6.26 -0.87
CA HIS A 60 9.36 6.79 -2.09
C HIS A 60 8.33 7.30 -3.10
N ARG A 61 7.25 6.52 -3.34
CA ARG A 61 6.25 6.82 -4.38
C ARG A 61 4.87 6.31 -3.98
N ILE A 62 3.84 7.12 -4.23
CA ILE A 62 2.44 6.68 -4.32
C ILE A 62 1.98 6.92 -5.75
N VAL A 63 1.69 5.85 -6.47
CA VAL A 63 1.35 5.88 -7.90
C VAL A 63 -0.07 5.41 -8.12
N TRP A 64 -0.92 6.33 -8.56
CA TRP A 64 -2.28 6.06 -9.00
C TRP A 64 -2.26 5.53 -10.44
N PHE A 65 -2.87 4.38 -10.67
CA PHE A 65 -2.91 3.68 -11.95
C PHE A 65 -4.37 3.48 -12.39
N ASP A 66 -4.86 4.49 -13.13
CA ASP A 66 -6.25 4.59 -13.58
C ASP A 66 -6.74 3.38 -14.40
N PRO A 67 -5.95 2.78 -15.32
CA PRO A 67 -6.45 1.68 -16.16
C PRO A 67 -6.89 0.43 -15.39
N SER A 68 -6.41 0.23 -14.17
CA SER A 68 -6.78 -0.92 -13.34
C SER A 68 -7.44 -0.54 -12.01
N ASN A 69 -7.90 0.71 -11.85
CA ASN A 69 -8.45 1.22 -10.59
C ASN A 69 -7.54 0.85 -9.41
N ALA A 70 -6.25 1.18 -9.49
CA ALA A 70 -5.26 0.73 -8.52
C ALA A 70 -4.36 1.84 -8.01
N VAL A 71 -3.89 1.68 -6.78
CA VAL A 71 -2.80 2.50 -6.24
C VAL A 71 -1.66 1.59 -5.80
N LYS A 72 -0.44 2.07 -6.05
CA LYS A 72 0.80 1.39 -5.69
C LYS A 72 1.58 2.28 -4.74
N ILE A 73 2.04 1.72 -3.63
CA ILE A 73 2.95 2.41 -2.73
C ILE A 73 4.29 1.70 -2.78
N VAL A 74 5.36 2.44 -3.03
CA VAL A 74 6.73 1.94 -3.13
C VAL A 74 7.52 2.47 -1.94
N MET A 75 8.18 1.57 -1.22
CA MET A 75 9.03 1.88 -0.07
C MET A 75 10.21 0.90 -0.04
N PRO A 76 11.33 1.19 0.65
CA PRO A 76 12.42 0.25 0.76
C PRO A 76 12.00 -0.94 1.64
N ARG A 77 12.66 -2.08 1.44
CA ARG A 77 12.58 -3.21 2.36
C ARG A 77 13.41 -2.91 3.60
N ASP A 78 12.91 -3.37 4.75
CA ASP A 78 13.67 -3.35 6.01
C ASP A 78 14.91 -4.25 5.92
N ILE A 79 14.71 -5.48 5.42
CA ILE A 79 15.79 -6.42 5.12
C ILE A 79 15.75 -6.75 3.62
N ILE A 80 16.91 -6.59 2.96
CA ILE A 80 17.09 -6.93 1.54
C ILE A 80 16.63 -8.36 1.30
N SER A 81 15.88 -8.57 0.23
CA SER A 81 15.33 -9.87 -0.14
C SER A 81 16.39 -10.97 -0.12
N GLY A 82 16.22 -11.98 0.72
CA GLY A 82 17.10 -13.15 0.83
C GLY A 82 18.35 -12.96 1.71
N ASN A 83 18.51 -11.81 2.37
CA ASN A 83 19.56 -11.64 3.38
C ASN A 83 19.22 -12.37 4.68
N VAL A 84 20.24 -12.59 5.51
CA VAL A 84 20.07 -13.15 6.86
C VAL A 84 19.08 -12.29 7.66
N GLY A 85 18.07 -12.94 8.24
CA GLY A 85 17.00 -12.30 8.99
C GLY A 85 15.76 -11.93 8.18
N ASP A 86 15.80 -12.08 6.85
CA ASP A 86 14.60 -11.88 6.02
C ASP A 86 13.58 -12.99 6.24
N ASN A 87 12.47 -12.64 6.90
CA ASN A 87 11.39 -13.57 7.20
C ASN A 87 10.30 -13.59 6.10
N ASP A 88 10.43 -12.77 5.06
CA ASP A 88 9.47 -12.69 3.94
C ASP A 88 10.22 -12.39 2.63
N VAL A 89 10.93 -13.40 2.14
CA VAL A 89 11.77 -13.33 0.92
C VAL A 89 10.99 -12.85 -0.30
N TYR A 90 9.70 -13.16 -0.41
CA TYR A 90 8.88 -12.71 -1.54
C TYR A 90 8.24 -11.33 -1.34
N GLY A 91 8.31 -10.78 -0.13
CA GLY A 91 7.61 -9.56 0.26
C GLY A 91 6.10 -9.69 0.17
N ALA A 92 5.56 -10.90 0.31
CA ALA A 92 4.15 -11.21 0.07
C ALA A 92 3.27 -11.07 1.33
N GLN A 93 3.88 -10.99 2.52
CA GLN A 93 3.18 -10.95 3.81
C GLN A 93 3.11 -9.55 4.43
N GLN A 94 3.71 -8.54 3.78
CA GLN A 94 3.79 -7.17 4.29
C GLN A 94 2.52 -6.33 4.07
N HIS A 95 1.45 -6.90 3.51
CA HIS A 95 0.23 -6.15 3.18
C HIS A 95 -0.73 -5.95 4.36
N ALA A 96 -0.57 -6.73 5.44
CA ALA A 96 -1.50 -6.76 6.56
C ALA A 96 -1.75 -5.38 7.22
N PRO A 97 -0.77 -4.49 7.42
CA PRO A 97 -1.01 -3.17 8.01
C PRO A 97 -2.03 -2.32 7.24
N LEU A 98 -2.10 -2.48 5.92
CA LEU A 98 -3.04 -1.75 5.07
C LEU A 98 -4.49 -2.07 5.43
N LEU A 99 -4.78 -3.30 5.90
CA LEU A 99 -6.14 -3.75 6.21
C LEU A 99 -6.82 -2.90 7.29
N ASN A 100 -6.04 -2.20 8.11
CA ASN A 100 -6.53 -1.33 9.18
C ASN A 100 -6.91 0.08 8.71
N MET A 101 -6.75 0.41 7.43
CA MET A 101 -7.11 1.72 6.90
C MET A 101 -8.63 1.94 6.83
N SER A 102 -9.03 3.18 7.11
CA SER A 102 -10.38 3.67 6.90
C SER A 102 -10.33 5.07 6.28
N PHE A 103 -11.33 5.38 5.47
CA PHE A 103 -11.46 6.63 4.75
C PHE A 103 -12.80 7.29 5.08
N ASP A 104 -12.79 8.60 5.26
CA ASP A 104 -14.00 9.41 5.36
C ASP A 104 -14.51 9.73 3.96
N LEU A 105 -15.50 8.96 3.47
CA LEU A 105 -16.05 9.05 2.11
C LEU A 105 -17.58 9.18 2.08
#